data_AF-A0A536VLZ2-F1
#
_entry.id   AF-A0A536VLZ2-F1
#
_cell.length_a   1.000
_cell.length_b   1.000
_cell.length_c   1.000
_cell.angle_alpha   90.00
_cell.angle_beta   90.00
_cell.angle_gamma   90.00
#
_symmetry.space_group_name_H-M   'P 1'
#
loop_
_entity.id
_entity.type
_entity.pdbx_description
1 polymer ?
#
loop_
_entity_poly.entity_id
_entity_poly.type
_entity_poly.pdbx_seq_one_letter_code
_entity_poly.pdbx_strand_id
1 'polypeptide(L)' 'MLKRWLGLVAAGAILLLAAVSSASGEVAVPPLKAHVTDLTATLSGPQIQDLESRLAGFERGKGSQIVVLMLPS' A
#
# COMPACT_ATOMS: atom_id res chain seq x y z
N MET A 1 -2.40 -49.17 -9.41
CA MET A 1 -2.18 -47.97 -10.27
C MET A 1 -2.99 -46.76 -9.80
N LEU A 2 -4.30 -46.91 -9.54
CA LEU A 2 -5.21 -45.83 -9.13
C LEU A 2 -4.75 -44.98 -7.91
N LYS A 3 -4.19 -45.62 -6.87
CA LYS A 3 -3.64 -44.94 -5.68
C LYS A 3 -2.52 -43.93 -5.98
N ARG A 4 -1.70 -44.20 -7.01
CA ARG A 4 -0.59 -43.32 -7.42
C ARG A 4 -1.10 -42.08 -8.15
N TRP A 5 -2.15 -42.23 -8.94
CA TRP A 5 -2.82 -41.12 -9.63
C TRP A 5 -3.56 -40.21 -8.65
N LEU A 6 -4.20 -40.80 -7.64
CA LEU A 6 -4.89 -40.04 -6.60
C LEU A 6 -3.92 -39.16 -5.79
N GLY A 7 -2.72 -39.67 -5.49
CA GLY A 7 -1.67 -38.90 -4.81
C GLY A 7 -1.14 -37.72 -5.63
N LEU A 8 -0.98 -37.90 -6.95
CA LEU A 8 -0.52 -36.83 -7.86
C LEU A 8 -1.57 -35.74 -8.02
N VAL A 9 -2.85 -36.09 -8.12
CA VAL A 9 -3.95 -35.12 -8.20
C VAL A 9 -4.05 -34.31 -6.90
N ALA A 10 -3.95 -34.97 -5.74
CA ALA A 10 -3.97 -34.29 -4.44
C ALA A 10 -2.78 -33.34 -4.28
N ALA A 11 -1.57 -33.75 -4.66
CA ALA A 11 -0.39 -32.90 -4.62
C ALA A 11 -0.51 -31.70 -5.56
N GLY A 12 -1.04 -31.90 -6.77
CA GLY A 12 -1.32 -30.83 -7.72
C GLY A 12 -2.34 -29.81 -7.21
N ALA A 13 -3.41 -30.28 -6.54
CA ALA A 13 -4.42 -29.40 -5.94
C ALA A 13 -3.86 -28.55 -4.78
N ILE A 14 -2.98 -29.13 -3.95
CA ILE A 14 -2.30 -28.41 -2.86
C ILE A 14 -1.38 -27.32 -3.41
N LEU A 15 -0.62 -27.62 -4.47
CA LEU A 15 0.25 -26.67 -5.16
C LEU A 15 -0.55 -25.51 -5.79
N LEU A 16 -1.71 -25.81 -6.38
CA LEU A 16 -2.61 -24.81 -6.96
C LEU A 16 -3.23 -23.89 -5.90
N LEU A 17 -3.60 -24.42 -4.73
CA LEU A 17 -4.09 -23.61 -3.61
C LEU A 17 -2.99 -22.71 -3.02
N ALA A 18 -1.76 -23.19 -2.96
CA ALA A 18 -0.62 -22.42 -2.48
C ALA A 18 -0.18 -21.31 -3.46
N ALA A 19 -0.53 -21.43 -4.74
CA ALA A 19 -0.24 -20.42 -5.77
C ALA A 19 -1.23 -19.25 -5.77
N VAL A 20 -2.34 -19.34 -5.03
CA VAL A 20 -3.24 -18.20 -4.79
C VAL A 20 -2.64 -17.34 -3.69
N SER A 21 -1.54 -16.66 -4.01
CA SER A 21 -1.09 -15.51 -3.20
C SER A 21 -2.05 -14.36 -3.47
N SER A 22 -2.75 -13.92 -2.43
CA SER A 22 -3.64 -12.77 -2.44
C SER A 22 -2.85 -11.52 -2.86
N ALA A 23 -2.95 -11.11 -4.12
CA ALA A 23 -2.49 -9.81 -4.58
C ALA A 23 -3.43 -8.72 -4.03
N SER A 24 -3.27 -8.41 -2.74
CA SER A 24 -3.98 -7.31 -2.08
C SER A 24 -3.10 -6.07 -2.20
N GLY A 25 -2.99 -5.54 -3.42
CA GLY A 25 -2.20 -4.34 -3.72
C GLY A 25 -2.89 -3.03 -3.35
N GLU A 26 -4.09 -3.09 -2.75
CA GLU A 26 -4.88 -1.92 -2.42
C GLU A 26 -4.60 -1.48 -0.98
N VAL A 27 -3.81 -0.41 -0.84
CA VAL A 27 -3.58 0.24 0.45
C VAL A 27 -4.74 1.18 0.73
N ALA A 28 -5.45 0.94 1.83
CA ALA A 28 -6.52 1.81 2.26
C ALA A 28 -6.01 3.25 2.48
N VAL A 29 -6.71 4.23 1.94
CA VAL A 29 -6.39 5.65 2.18
C VAL A 29 -6.63 5.94 3.67
N PRO A 30 -5.60 6.34 4.43
CA PRO A 30 -5.76 6.61 5.84
C PRO A 30 -6.63 7.86 6.07
N PRO A 31 -7.34 7.94 7.20
CA PRO A 31 -8.08 9.15 7.55
C PRO A 31 -7.12 10.32 7.66
N LEU A 32 -7.59 11.49 7.23
CA LEU A 32 -6.78 12.70 7.20
C LEU A 32 -6.35 13.11 8.62
N LYS A 33 -5.05 13.00 8.89
CA LYS A 33 -4.41 13.45 10.14
C LYS A 33 -3.36 14.54 9.91
N ALA A 34 -2.78 14.56 8.71
CA ALA A 34 -1.69 15.41 8.27
C ALA A 34 -1.73 15.52 6.73
N HIS A 35 -1.13 16.55 6.13
CA HIS A 35 -1.08 16.67 4.68
C HIS A 35 -0.08 15.70 4.05
N VAL A 36 0.89 15.19 4.80
CA VAL A 36 1.91 14.25 4.34
C VAL A 36 1.88 13.00 5.19
N THR A 37 1.70 11.85 4.54
CA THR A 37 1.84 10.52 5.15
C THR A 37 2.85 9.71 4.36
N ASP A 38 4.03 9.51 4.95
CA ASP A 38 5.11 8.74 4.33
C ASP A 38 5.20 7.34 4.95
N LEU A 39 4.69 6.32 4.24
CA LEU A 39 4.80 4.92 4.66
C LEU A 39 6.12 4.26 4.23
N THR A 40 6.98 4.97 3.50
CA THR A 40 8.26 4.47 3.00
C THR A 40 9.46 5.00 3.76
N ALA A 41 9.25 5.92 4.70
CA ALA A 41 10.30 6.60 5.47
C ALA A 41 11.40 7.19 4.57
N THR A 42 11.01 7.68 3.39
CA THR A 42 11.92 8.25 2.39
C THR A 42 12.20 9.73 2.69
N LEU A 43 11.24 10.45 3.27
CA LEU A 43 11.40 11.85 3.61
C LEU A 43 11.99 12.00 5.01
N SER A 44 12.97 12.91 5.12
CA SER A 44 13.47 13.37 6.42
C SER A 44 12.47 14.31 7.11
N GLY A 45 12.60 14.45 8.43
CA GLY A 45 11.76 15.37 9.21
C GLY A 45 11.69 16.81 8.68
N PRO A 46 12.82 17.44 8.27
CA PRO A 46 12.79 18.77 7.66
C PRO A 46 12.06 18.82 6.32
N GLN A 47 12.16 17.77 5.49
CA GLN A 47 11.45 17.68 4.20
C GLN A 47 9.95 17.56 4.41
N ILE A 48 9.52 16.76 5.39
CA ILE A 48 8.10 16.66 5.77
C ILE A 48 7.58 18.03 6.21
N GLN A 49 8.32 18.75 7.06
CA GLN A 49 7.91 20.08 7.54
C GLN A 49 7.81 21.13 6.41
N ASP A 50 8.75 21.14 5.47
CA ASP A 50 8.68 22.03 4.30
C ASP A 50 7.43 21.73 3.45
N LEU A 51 7.15 20.44 3.21
CA LEU A 51 6.01 20.02 2.41
C LEU A 51 4.67 20.34 3.11
N GLU A 52 4.55 20.07 4.40
CA GLU A 52 3.38 20.44 5.23
C GLU A 52 3.11 21.95 5.17
N SER A 53 4.16 22.77 5.33
CA SER A 53 4.03 24.24 5.28
C SER A 53 3.49 24.72 3.93
N ARG A 54 3.99 24.15 2.82
CA ARG A 54 3.55 24.47 1.46
C ARG A 54 2.10 24.06 1.23
N LEU A 55 1.70 22.85 1.66
CA LEU A 55 0.34 22.34 1.48
C LEU A 55 -0.67 23.13 2.32
N ALA A 56 -0.32 23.47 3.57
CA ALA A 56 -1.15 24.36 4.40
C ALA A 56 -1.25 25.78 3.82
N GLY A 57 -0.16 26.29 3.22
CA GLY A 57 -0.17 27.56 2.48
C GLY A 57 -1.11 27.53 1.27
N PHE A 58 -1.09 26.43 0.52
CA PHE A 58 -1.98 26.21 -0.61
C PHE A 58 -3.45 26.15 -0.17
N GLU A 59 -3.76 25.37 0.87
CA GLU A 59 -5.12 25.25 1.41
C GLU A 59 -5.64 26.62 1.87
N ARG A 60 -4.85 27.40 2.61
CA ARG A 60 -5.23 28.76 3.01
C ARG A 60 -5.44 29.70 1.82
N GLY A 61 -4.66 29.56 0.75
CA GLY A 61 -4.72 30.44 -0.42
C GLY A 61 -5.82 30.08 -1.43
N LYS A 62 -6.20 28.81 -1.54
CA LYS A 62 -7.14 28.30 -2.55
C LYS A 62 -8.40 27.67 -1.98
N GLY A 63 -8.43 27.32 -0.70
CA GLY A 63 -9.50 26.58 -0.04
C GLY A 63 -9.51 25.08 -0.34
N SER A 64 -8.87 24.64 -1.43
CA SER A 64 -8.72 23.22 -1.76
C SER A 64 -7.60 22.58 -0.93
N GLN A 65 -7.88 21.42 -0.35
CA GLN A 65 -6.92 20.64 0.42
C GLN A 65 -6.20 19.62 -0.47
N ILE A 66 -4.87 19.53 -0.31
CA ILE A 66 -4.00 18.58 -1.02
C ILE A 66 -3.25 17.74 0.00
N VAL A 67 -3.24 16.42 -0.21
CA VAL A 67 -2.63 15.43 0.68
C VAL A 67 -1.74 14.50 -0.13
N VAL A 68 -0.58 14.16 0.42
CA VAL A 68 0.42 13.26 -0.18
C VAL A 68 0.52 11.99 0.66
N LEU A 69 0.18 10.86 0.06
CA LEU A 69 0.41 9.53 0.62
C LEU A 69 1.50 8.84 -0.18
N MET A 70 2.59 8.45 0.48
CA MET A 70 3.68 7.68 -0.15
C MET A 70 3.51 6.20 0.16
N LEU A 71 3.60 5.37 -0.87
CA LEU A 71 3.45 3.91 -0.79
C LEU A 71 4.76 3.20 -1.17
N PRO A 72 5.06 2.03 -0.58
CA PRO A 72 6.16 1.19 -1.02
C PRO A 72 5.97 0.74 -2.48
N SER A 73 7.08 0.62 -3.21
CA SER A 73 7.15 0.07 -4.58
C SER A 73 7.76 -1.32 -4.59
#